data_AF-A0A3B0WD57-F1
#
_entry.id   AF-A0A3B0WD57-F1
#
_cell.length_a   1.000
_cell.length_b   1.000
_cell.length_c   1.000
_cell.angle_alpha   90.00
_cell.angle_beta   90.00
_cell.angle_gamma   90.00
#
_symmetry.space_group_name_H-M   'P 1'
#
loop_
_entity.id
_entity.type
_entity.pdbx_description
1 polymer ?
#
loop_
_entity_poly.entity_id
_entity_poly.type
_entity_poly.pdbx_seq_one_letter_code
_entity_poly.pdbx_strand_id
1 'polypeptide(L)' 'MINLILCGGSGTRLWPISRTLLPKQFVPLFNEQSLFQKTVLRNQVFCDEF' A
#
# COMPACT_ATOMS: atom_id res chain seq x y z
N MET A 1 16.33 2.77 12.86
CA MET A 1 14.90 2.87 13.23
C MET A 1 14.19 1.71 12.55
N ILE A 2 13.17 1.11 13.16
CA ILE A 2 12.40 0.04 12.52
C ILE A 2 11.06 0.62 12.09
N ASN A 3 10.75 0.58 10.79
CA ASN A 3 9.45 0.99 10.26
C ASN A 3 8.56 -0.23 10.06
N LEU A 4 7.37 -0.22 10.66
CA LEU A 4 6.40 -1.30 10.51
C LEU A 4 5.15 -0.77 9.80
N ILE A 5 4.98 -1.18 8.53
CA ILE A 5 3.79 -0.84 7.75
C ILE A 5 2.73 -1.92 7.97
N LEU A 6 1.67 -1.58 8.70
CA LEU A 6 0.52 -2.46 8.85
C LEU A 6 -0.27 -2.53 7.54
N CYS A 7 -0.20 -3.69 6.89
CA CYS A 7 -0.74 -3.90 5.55
C CYS A 7 -1.86 -4.95 5.59
N GLY A 8 -3.10 -4.50 5.78
CA GLY A 8 -4.25 -5.38 5.94
C GLY A 8 -5.56 -4.81 5.39
N GLY A 9 -6.58 -5.67 5.40
CA GLY A 9 -7.90 -5.39 4.86
C GLY A 9 -8.02 -5.71 3.37
N SER A 10 -9.10 -6.41 3.01
CA SER A 10 -9.38 -6.82 1.62
C SER A 10 -9.84 -5.66 0.72
N GLY A 11 -10.39 -4.60 1.32
CA GLY A 11 -10.85 -3.42 0.60
C GLY A 11 -12.21 -3.57 -0.08
N THR A 12 -13.08 -4.47 0.37
CA THR A 12 -14.38 -4.82 -0.25
C THR A 12 -15.24 -3.65 -0.73
N ARG A 13 -15.19 -2.48 -0.09
CA ARG A 13 -15.90 -1.25 -0.54
C ARG A 13 -15.41 -0.70 -1.88
N LEU A 14 -14.20 -1.05 -2.30
CA LEU A 14 -13.59 -0.65 -3.56
C LEU A 14 -13.78 -1.71 -4.64
N TRP A 15 -14.63 -2.72 -4.45
CA TRP A 15 -15.04 -3.57 -5.56
C TRP A 15 -15.65 -2.69 -6.68
N PRO A 16 -15.30 -2.85 -7.97
CA PRO A 16 -14.58 -3.96 -8.58
C PRO A 16 -13.04 -3.83 -8.63
N ILE A 17 -12.51 -2.74 -8.11
CA ILE A 17 -11.10 -2.39 -8.19
C ILE A 17 -10.25 -3.28 -7.26
N SER A 18 -10.70 -3.49 -6.02
CA SER A 18 -10.06 -4.45 -5.10
C SER A 18 -10.61 -5.87 -5.29
N ARG A 19 -9.72 -6.86 -5.26
CA ARG A 19 -10.05 -8.30 -5.40
C ARG A 19 -9.48 -9.10 -4.24
N THR A 20 -10.00 -10.30 -4.02
CA THR A 20 -9.49 -11.22 -2.99
C THR A 20 -7.97 -11.45 -3.15
N LEU A 21 -7.51 -11.63 -4.38
CA LEU A 21 -6.08 -11.82 -4.71
C LEU A 21 -5.33 -10.51 -4.98
N LEU A 22 -6.04 -9.37 -5.06
CA LEU A 22 -5.43 -8.04 -5.22
C LEU A 22 -6.11 -7.02 -4.29
N PRO A 23 -5.79 -7.05 -2.98
CA PRO A 23 -6.32 -6.11 -2.00
C PRO A 23 -5.99 -4.64 -2.30
N LYS A 24 -6.77 -3.71 -1.74
CA LYS A 24 -6.70 -2.25 -2.01
C LYS A 24 -5.29 -1.66 -1.95
N GLN A 25 -4.46 -2.14 -1.02
CA GLN A 25 -3.13 -1.61 -0.78
C GLN A 25 -2.17 -1.80 -1.96
N PHE A 26 -2.41 -2.82 -2.77
CA PHE A 26 -1.56 -3.22 -3.89
C PHE A 26 -2.12 -2.77 -5.25
N VAL A 27 -3.37 -2.29 -5.28
CA VAL A 27 -3.94 -1.70 -6.49
C VAL A 27 -3.29 -0.35 -6.78
N PRO A 28 -2.90 -0.06 -8.03
CA PRO A 28 -2.41 1.25 -8.46
C PRO A 28 -3.54 2.29 -8.55
N LEU A 29 -4.09 2.68 -7.39
CA LEU A 29 -5.23 3.60 -7.29
C LEU A 29 -4.90 5.03 -7.71
N PHE A 30 -3.63 5.45 -7.61
CA PHE A 30 -3.24 6.84 -7.88
C PHE A 30 -1.90 6.89 -8.61
N ASN A 31 -1.90 7.48 -9.81
CA ASN A 31 -0.70 7.74 -10.62
C ASN A 31 0.19 6.49 -10.74
N GLU A 32 -0.40 5.36 -11.12
CA GLU A 32 0.27 4.07 -11.34
C GLU A 32 0.96 3.45 -10.11
N GLN A 33 0.81 4.07 -8.93
CA GLN A 33 1.39 3.59 -7.68
C GLN A 33 0.33 3.05 -6.73
N SER A 34 0.69 1.97 -6.04
CA SER A 34 -0.13 1.40 -4.99
C SER A 34 -0.06 2.21 -3.70
N LEU A 35 -1.09 2.09 -2.86
CA LEU A 35 -1.09 2.73 -1.53
C LEU A 35 0.08 2.24 -0.66
N PHE A 36 0.46 0.97 -0.82
CA PHE A 36 1.63 0.40 -0.16
C PHE A 36 2.91 1.10 -0.62
N GLN A 37 3.15 1.18 -1.94
CA GLN A 37 4.32 1.88 -2.50
C GLN A 37 4.39 3.34 -2.05
N LYS A 38 3.26 4.06 -2.07
CA LYS A 38 3.20 5.45 -1.58
C LYS A 38 3.54 5.56 -0.09
N THR A 39 3.17 4.57 0.71
CA THR A 39 3.49 4.55 2.14
C THR A 39 4.97 4.28 2.38
N VAL A 40 5.58 3.38 1.61
CA VAL A 40 7.03 3.12 1.64
C VAL A 40 7.81 4.38 1.26
N LEU A 41 7.51 5.00 0.11
CA LEU A 41 8.20 6.20 -0.38
C LEU A 41 8.09 7.38 0.61
N ARG A 42 6.92 7.59 1.21
CA ARG A 42 6.72 8.64 2.22
C ARG A 42 7.58 8.44 3.46
N ASN A 43 7.92 7.19 3.80
CA ASN A 43 8.69 6.85 4.98
C ASN A 43 10.20 6.73 4.74
N GLN A 44 10.64 6.76 3.48
CA GLN A 44 12.05 6.59 3.10
C GLN A 44 12.98 7.64 3.73
N VAL A 45 12.49 8.84 4.03
CA VAL A 45 13.29 9.89 4.69
C VAL A 45 13.60 9.56 6.17
N PHE A 46 12.87 8.60 6.76
CA PHE A 46 12.98 8.24 8.18
C PHE A 46 13.61 6.86 8.39
N CYS A 47 13.73 6.04 7.35
CA CYS A 47 14.37 4.74 7.40
C CYS A 47 15.18 4.52 6.11
N ASP A 48 16.48 4.37 6.29
CA ASP A 48 17.47 4.27 5.21
C ASP A 48 17.54 2.84 4.63
N GLU A 49 16.91 1.86 5.28
CA GLU A 49 16.89 0.44 4.89
C GLU A 49 15.44 -0.06 4.83
N PHE A 50 15.15 -0.88 3.81
CA PHE A 50 13.83 -1.51 3.56
C PHE A 50 13.84 -2.99 3.91
#